data_AF-A0AAE8HJ00-F1
#
_entry.id   AF-A0AAE8HJ00-F1
#
_cell.length_a   1.000
_cell.length_b   1.000
_cell.length_c   1.000
_cell.angle_alpha   90.00
_cell.angle_beta   90.00
_cell.angle_gamma   90.00
#
_symmetry.space_group_name_H-M   'P 1'
#
loop_
_entity.id
_entity.type
_entity.pdbx_description
1 polymer ?
#
loop_
_entity_poly.entity_id
_entity_poly.type
_entity_poly.pdbx_seq_one_letter_code
_entity_poly.pdbx_strand_id
1 'polypeptide(L)' 'MKENIIMIDGEEHIHCPVCGRLVQLFDVCECNWENTGETNIDGGPNKMTLAEAREAYAKGLKIY' A
#
# COMPACT_ATOMS: atom_id res chain seq x y z
N MET A 1 -7.46 -17.13 -1.61
CA MET A 1 -7.25 -16.88 -3.05
C MET A 1 -6.46 -15.59 -3.15
N LYS A 2 -5.29 -15.59 -3.80
CA LYS A 2 -4.41 -14.42 -3.98
C LYS A 2 -4.95 -13.46 -5.05
N GLU A 3 -6.25 -13.14 -5.00
CA GLU A 3 -6.95 -12.49 -6.13
C GLU A 3 -6.42 -11.10 -6.48
N ASN A 4 -5.66 -10.48 -5.58
CA ASN A 4 -5.09 -9.14 -5.75
C ASN A 4 -3.57 -9.13 -6.00
N ILE A 5 -2.90 -10.29 -6.07
CA ILE A 5 -1.46 -10.38 -6.31
C ILE A 5 -1.18 -10.55 -7.80
N ILE A 6 -0.30 -9.70 -8.33
CA ILE A 6 0.10 -9.64 -9.73
C ILE A 6 1.56 -10.09 -9.83
N MET A 7 1.86 -11.05 -10.70
CA MET A 7 3.23 -11.51 -10.94
C MET A 7 3.87 -10.70 -12.08
N ILE A 8 5.02 -10.06 -11.82
CA ILE A 8 5.84 -9.39 -12.84
C ILE A 8 7.29 -9.83 -12.65
N ASP A 9 7.89 -10.38 -13.70
CA ASP A 9 9.30 -10.82 -13.71
C ASP A 9 9.69 -11.74 -12.54
N GLY A 10 8.73 -12.54 -12.04
CA GLY A 10 8.93 -13.45 -10.91
C GLY A 10 8.65 -12.86 -9.53
N GLU A 11 8.33 -11.56 -9.45
CA GLU A 11 8.06 -10.85 -8.21
C GLU A 11 6.56 -10.59 -7.99
N GLU A 12 6.13 -10.68 -6.73
CA GLU A 12 4.74 -10.43 -6.31
C GLU A 12 4.48 -8.91 -6.14
N HIS A 13 3.42 -8.42 -6.78
CA HIS A 13 3.00 -7.03 -6.74
C HIS A 13 1.53 -6.90 -6.32
N ILE A 14 1.16 -5.74 -5.81
CA ILE A 14 -0.23 -5.37 -5.50
C ILE A 14 -0.50 -3.93 -5.94
N HIS A 15 -1.78 -3.60 -6.13
CA HIS A 15 -2.17 -2.21 -6.16
C HIS A 15 -2.13 -1.66 -4.73
N CYS A 16 -1.31 -0.62 -4.52
CA CYS A 16 -1.25 0.12 -3.27
C CYS A 16 -2.66 0.51 -2.84
N PRO A 17 -3.11 0.13 -1.64
CA PRO A 17 -4.50 0.33 -1.23
C PRO A 17 -4.84 1.80 -0.98
N VAL A 18 -3.85 2.69 -0.98
CA VAL A 18 -3.99 4.14 -0.79
C VAL A 18 -4.15 4.87 -2.12
N CYS A 19 -3.20 4.69 -3.05
CA CYS A 19 -3.15 5.48 -4.29
C CYS A 19 -3.41 4.66 -5.57
N GLY A 20 -3.53 3.33 -5.48
CA GLY A 20 -3.81 2.45 -6.61
C GLY A 20 -2.61 2.17 -7.53
N ARG A 21 -1.42 2.72 -7.27
CA ARG A 21 -0.21 2.36 -8.03
C ARG A 21 0.18 0.92 -7.80
N LEU A 22 0.76 0.31 -8.83
CA LEU A 22 1.39 -1.01 -8.70
C LEU A 22 2.71 -0.88 -7.94
N VAL A 23 2.91 -1.73 -6.93
CA VAL A 23 4.08 -1.74 -6.05
C VAL A 23 4.36 -3.19 -5.64
N GLN A 24 5.61 -3.52 -5.32
CA GLN A 24 5.94 -4.85 -4.81
C GLN A 24 5.20 -5.13 -3.48
N LEU A 25 4.89 -6.40 -3.25
CA LEU A 25 4.00 -6.87 -2.17
C LEU A 25 4.45 -6.41 -0.76
N PHE A 26 5.77 -6.34 -0.55
CA PHE A 26 6.40 -5.95 0.72
C PHE A 26 7.36 -4.76 0.53
N ASP A 27 6.86 -3.70 -0.10
CA ASP A 27 7.65 -2.49 -0.39
C ASP A 27 6.88 -1.20 -0.08
N VAL A 28 7.61 -0.09 -0.03
CA VAL A 28 7.10 1.26 0.23
C VAL A 28 6.65 1.90 -1.08
N CYS A 29 5.37 2.22 -1.16
CA CYS A 29 4.84 2.96 -2.31
C CYS A 29 5.34 4.41 -2.29
N GLU A 30 5.46 5.04 -3.46
CA GLU A 30 5.79 6.47 -3.59
C GLU A 30 4.82 7.42 -2.87
N CYS A 31 3.63 6.94 -2.44
CA CYS A 31 2.75 7.73 -1.58
C CYS A 31 3.14 7.64 -0.10
N ASN A 32 4.30 7.06 0.22
CA ASN A 32 4.79 6.74 1.56
C ASN A 32 3.96 5.72 2.35
N TRP A 33 3.07 4.96 1.69
CA TRP A 33 2.42 3.84 2.36
C TRP A 33 3.30 2.59 2.27
N GLU A 34 3.63 2.01 3.41
CA GLU A 34 4.39 0.76 3.49
C GLU A 34 3.44 -0.44 3.38
N ASN A 35 3.56 -1.24 2.32
CA ASN A 35 2.71 -2.40 2.12
C ASN A 35 3.19 -3.57 2.99
N THR A 36 2.26 -4.22 3.68
CA THR A 36 2.56 -5.33 4.61
C THR A 36 2.10 -6.68 4.07
N GLY A 37 2.00 -6.82 2.74
CA GLY A 37 1.49 -8.02 2.08
C GLY A 37 0.05 -7.89 1.57
N GLU A 38 -0.59 -9.04 1.32
CA GLU A 38 -1.95 -9.13 0.78
C GLU A 38 -2.97 -8.44 1.70
N THR A 39 -2.80 -8.66 2.99
CA THR A 39 -3.58 -7.99 4.03
C THR A 39 -2.76 -6.83 4.57
N ASN A 40 -3.08 -5.62 4.13
CA ASN A 40 -2.48 -4.40 4.65
C ASN A 40 -2.99 -4.15 6.07
N ILE A 41 -2.08 -4.10 7.05
CA ILE A 41 -2.42 -3.96 8.48
C ILE A 41 -2.19 -2.53 8.98
N ASP A 42 -3.12 -2.04 9.79
CA ASP A 42 -3.00 -0.78 10.51
C ASP A 42 -2.01 -0.93 11.69
N GLY A 43 -1.18 0.09 11.91
CA GLY A 43 -0.30 0.16 13.08
C GLY A 43 0.98 -0.69 13.03
N GLY A 44 1.31 -1.28 11.88
CA GLY A 44 2.62 -1.88 11.62
C GLY A 44 3.70 -0.80 11.43
N PRO A 45 4.40 -0.75 10.29
CA PRO A 45 5.36 0.33 10.02
C PRO A 45 4.70 1.71 9.78
N ASN A 46 3.44 1.73 9.34
CA ASN A 46 2.70 2.97 9.07
C ASN A 46 2.27 3.66 10.38
N LYS A 47 2.35 4.99 10.44
CA LYS A 47 1.96 5.80 11.62
C LYS A 47 0.48 6.18 11.66
N MET A 48 -0.28 5.76 10.65
CA MET A 48 -1.70 6.04 10.49
C MET A 48 -2.43 4.79 9.99
N THR A 49 -3.75 4.76 10.19
CA THR A 49 -4.62 3.74 9.62
C THR A 49 -4.71 3.88 8.10
N LEU A 50 -5.08 2.80 7.42
CA LEU A 50 -5.32 2.81 5.98
C LEU A 50 -6.42 3.81 5.60
N ALA A 51 -7.43 3.99 6.47
CA ALA A 51 -8.49 4.97 6.27
C ALA A 51 -7.93 6.41 6.30
N GLU A 52 -7.11 6.74 7.30
CA GLU A 52 -6.44 8.04 7.41
C GLU A 52 -5.49 8.29 6.23
N ALA A 53 -4.74 7.28 5.79
CA ALA A 53 -3.86 7.40 4.64
C ALA A 53 -4.62 7.68 3.33
N ARG A 54 -5.76 7.00 3.11
CA ARG A 54 -6.64 7.27 1.97
C ARG A 54 -7.21 8.69 2.01
N GLU A 55 -7.63 9.14 3.19
CA GLU A 55 -8.13 10.50 3.38
C GLU A 55 -7.04 11.56 3.16
N ALA A 56 -5.83 11.33 3.69
CA ALA A 56 -4.68 12.19 3.49
C ALA A 56 -4.32 12.28 1.99
N TYR A 57 -4.28 11.15 1.29
CA TYR A 57 -4.02 11.10 -0.15
C TYR A 57 -5.06 11.91 -0.94
N ALA A 58 -6.35 11.69 -0.66
CA ALA A 58 -7.44 12.41 -1.33
C ALA A 58 -7.39 13.93 -1.11
N LYS A 59 -6.84 14.37 0.03
CA LYS A 59 -6.65 15.79 0.38
C LYS A 59 -5.31 16.36 -0.07
N GLY A 60 -4.43 15.57 -0.70
CA GLY A 60 -3.06 15.98 -1.05
C GLY A 60 -2.17 16.24 0.16
N LEU A 61 -2.49 15.64 1.32
CA LEU A 61 -1.71 15.72 2.53
C LEU A 61 -0.64 14.63 2.56
N LYS A 62 0.36 14.81 3.44
CA LYS A 62 1.45 13.84 3.62
C LYS A 62 0.97 12.58 4.36
N ILE A 63 1.48 11.45 3.90
CA ILE A 63 1.41 10.13 4.57
C ILE A 63 2.78 9.85 5.21
N TYR A 64 2.79 9.18 6.37
CA TYR A 64 3.96 9.00 7.25
C TYR A 64 4.04 7.61 7.91
#